data_AF-A0A679JQ57-F1
#
_entry.id   AF-A0A679JQ57-F1
#
_cell.length_a   1.000
_cell.length_b   1.000
_cell.length_c   1.000
_cell.angle_alpha   90.00
_cell.angle_beta   90.00
_cell.angle_gamma   90.00
#
_symmetry.space_group_name_H-M   'P 1'
#
loop_
_entity.id
_entity.type
_entity.pdbx_description
1 polymer ?
#
loop_
_entity_poly.entity_id
_entity_poly.type
_entity_poly.pdbx_seq_one_letter_code
_entity_poly.pdbx_strand_id
1 'polypeptide(L)' 'MAGKCPKCQNMVGSVRAEQINITNNAGNAFAGAAYTCPHCQTILSVTVDPFAFKNEIAIELMKRMRGGR' A
#
# COMPACT_ATOMS: atom_id res chain seq x y z
N MET A 1 17.78 13.75 7.36
CA MET A 1 17.07 14.60 8.34
C MET A 1 15.58 14.41 8.12
N ALA A 2 14.79 14.13 9.16
CA ALA A 2 13.34 13.93 8.99
C ALA A 2 12.65 15.25 8.61
N GLY A 3 11.70 15.20 7.68
CA GLY A 3 10.94 16.38 7.24
C GLY A 3 9.76 16.72 8.15
N LYS A 4 9.08 17.85 7.87
CA LYS A 4 7.82 18.23 8.51
C LYS A 4 6.62 17.76 7.69
N CYS A 5 5.51 17.48 8.38
CA CYS A 5 4.24 17.21 7.71
C CYS A 5 3.76 18.49 7.01
N PRO A 6 3.37 18.44 5.72
CA PRO A 6 2.93 19.64 5.00
C PRO A 6 1.63 20.23 5.55
N LYS A 7 0.78 19.41 6.21
CA LYS A 7 -0.50 19.86 6.77
C LYS A 7 -0.38 20.45 8.17
N CYS A 8 0.26 19.75 9.11
CA CYS A 8 0.31 20.17 10.52
C CYS A 8 1.66 20.74 10.96
N GLN A 9 2.67 20.75 10.10
CA GLN A 9 4.03 21.27 10.37
C GLN A 9 4.80 20.57 11.51
N ASN A 10 4.23 19.55 12.15
CA ASN A 10 4.95 18.70 13.10
C ASN A 10 6.03 17.86 12.40
N MET A 11 7.10 17.57 13.12
CA MET A 11 8.18 16.69 12.67
C MET A 11 7.66 15.26 12.44
N VAL A 12 7.98 14.68 11.29
CA VAL A 12 7.60 13.31 10.92
C VAL A 12 8.77 12.38 11.23
N GLY A 13 8.90 11.98 12.50
CA GLY A 13 9.90 10.99 12.94
C GLY A 13 9.51 9.53 12.66
N SER A 14 8.21 9.28 12.42
CA SER A 14 7.65 7.99 12.04
C SER A 14 6.36 8.21 11.23
N VAL A 15 5.87 7.15 10.59
CA VAL A 15 4.59 7.13 9.85
C VAL A 15 3.75 5.95 10.32
N ARG A 16 2.42 6.07 10.24
CA ARG A 16 1.51 4.92 10.38
C ARG A 16 1.29 4.31 8.99
N ALA A 17 1.42 3.00 8.88
CA ALA A 17 1.06 2.28 7.68
C ALA A 17 -0.35 1.71 7.85
N GLU A 18 -1.26 2.07 6.94
CA GLU A 18 -2.64 1.61 6.93
C GLU A 18 -2.93 0.89 5.62
N GLN A 19 -3.55 -0.30 5.69
CA GLN A 19 -3.93 -1.04 4.49
C GLN A 19 -5.14 -0.37 3.82
N ILE A 20 -5.05 -0.20 2.50
CA ILE A 20 -6.08 0.45 1.67
C ILE A 20 -6.28 -0.31 0.36
N ASN A 21 -7.39 -0.04 -0.33
CA ASN A 21 -7.63 -0.51 -1.69
C ASN A 21 -7.27 0.60 -2.70
N ILE A 22 -6.50 0.26 -3.73
CA ILE A 22 -6.17 1.15 -4.85
C ILE A 22 -6.97 0.69 -6.06
N THR A 23 -7.71 1.60 -6.68
CA THR A 23 -8.46 1.33 -7.92
C THR A 23 -7.91 2.15 -9.08
N ASN A 24 -7.93 1.59 -10.29
CA ASN A 24 -7.62 2.33 -11.51
C ASN A 24 -8.86 2.50 -12.40
N ASN A 25 -8.74 3.33 -13.45
CA ASN A 25 -9.85 3.58 -14.39
C ASN A 25 -10.24 2.36 -15.23
N ALA A 26 -9.42 1.30 -15.24
CA ALA A 26 -9.75 0.04 -15.90
C ALA A 26 -10.59 -0.90 -15.01
N GLY A 27 -10.95 -0.48 -13.79
CA GLY A 27 -11.74 -1.27 -12.85
C GLY A 27 -10.94 -2.29 -12.05
N ASN A 28 -9.61 -2.29 -12.15
CA ASN A 28 -8.76 -3.17 -11.34
C ASN A 28 -8.66 -2.62 -9.91
N ALA A 29 -8.62 -3.54 -8.93
CA ALA A 29 -8.36 -3.23 -7.53
C ALA A 29 -7.07 -3.92 -7.06
N PHE A 30 -6.27 -3.22 -6.27
CA PHE A 30 -5.01 -3.71 -5.72
C PHE A 30 -4.93 -3.42 -4.22
N ALA A 31 -4.32 -4.32 -3.47
CA ALA A 31 -3.94 -4.02 -2.09
C ALA A 31 -2.83 -2.96 -2.07
N GLY A 32 -3.01 -1.95 -1.23
CA GLY A 32 -2.07 -0.85 -1.04
C GLY A 32 -1.83 -0.53 0.43
N ALA A 33 -0.87 0.34 0.66
CA ALA A 33 -0.57 0.93 1.96
C ALA A 33 -0.56 2.46 1.84
N ALA A 34 -1.30 3.12 2.73
CA ALA A 34 -1.20 4.55 2.95
C ALA A 34 -0.27 4.82 4.13
N TYR A 35 0.66 5.76 3.95
CA TYR A 35 1.51 6.25 5.03
C TYR A 35 0.95 7.56 5.56
N THR A 36 0.43 7.54 6.80
CA THR A 36 -0.21 8.70 7.41
C THR A 36 0.67 9.35 8.48
N CYS A 37 0.55 10.67 8.59
CA CYS A 37 1.22 11.45 9.63
C CYS A 37 0.69 11.00 11.02
N PRO A 38 1.57 10.67 11.99
CA PRO A 38 1.12 10.17 13.29
C PRO A 38 0.40 11.24 14.13
N HIS A 39 0.54 12.51 13.80
CA HIS A 39 -0.03 13.64 14.56
C HIS A 39 -1.41 14.05 14.07
N CYS A 40 -1.60 14.13 12.74
CA CYS A 40 -2.83 14.67 12.13
C CYS A 40 -3.46 13.78 11.06
N GLN A 41 -2.93 12.55 10.87
CA GLN A 41 -3.47 11.53 9.98
C GLN A 41 -3.52 11.92 8.49
N THR A 42 -2.79 12.96 8.09
CA THR A 42 -2.64 13.31 6.68
C THR A 42 -1.94 12.18 5.95
N ILE A 43 -2.49 11.75 4.81
CA ILE A 43 -1.81 10.83 3.88
C ILE A 43 -0.60 11.56 3.30
N LEU A 44 0.59 11.04 3.59
CA LEU A 44 1.87 11.56 3.09
C LEU A 44 2.28 10.86 1.78
N SER A 45 1.91 9.59 1.63
CA SER A 45 2.17 8.80 0.43
C SER A 45 1.23 7.59 0.39
N VAL A 46 1.05 7.04 -0.81
CA VAL A 46 0.35 5.78 -1.07
C VAL A 46 1.24 4.92 -1.95
N THR A 47 1.41 3.65 -1.58
CA THR A 47 2.15 2.67 -2.38
C THR A 47 1.31 1.40 -2.56
N VAL A 48 1.52 0.69 -3.66
CA VAL A 48 1.02 -0.68 -3.82
C VAL A 48 1.71 -1.57 -2.78
N ASP A 49 1.01 -2.56 -2.24
CA ASP A 49 1.59 -3.53 -1.30
C ASP A 49 2.37 -4.60 -2.09
N PRO A 50 3.72 -4.60 -2.05
CA PRO A 50 4.51 -5.55 -2.82
C PRO A 50 4.38 -6.99 -2.29
N PHE A 51 4.03 -7.18 -1.02
CA PHE A 51 3.85 -8.50 -0.43
C PHE A 51 2.53 -9.11 -0.88
N ALA A 52 1.45 -8.34 -0.85
CA ALA A 52 0.16 -8.76 -1.40
C ALA A 52 0.29 -9.12 -2.87
N PHE A 53 0.95 -8.27 -3.66
CA PHE A 53 1.16 -8.50 -5.09
C PHE A 53 1.97 -9.78 -5.37
N LYS A 54 3.06 -10.00 -4.64
CA LYS A 54 3.84 -11.24 -4.74
C LYS A 54 2.99 -12.48 -4.41
N ASN A 55 2.18 -12.40 -3.35
CA ASN A 55 1.36 -13.53 -2.91
C ASN A 55 0.27 -13.85 -3.93
N GLU A 56 -0.35 -12.83 -4.55
CA GLU A 56 -1.31 -13.01 -5.64
C GLU A 56 -0.68 -13.73 -6.85
N ILE A 57 0.52 -13.33 -7.26
CA ILE A 57 1.26 -14.01 -8.34
C ILE A 57 1.54 -15.47 -7.98
N ALA A 58 2.03 -15.73 -6.77
CA ALA A 58 2.32 -17.10 -6.32
C ALA A 58 1.06 -17.98 -6.29
N ILE A 59 -0.06 -17.43 -5.82
CA ILE A 59 -1.35 -18.12 -5.80
C ILE A 59 -1.82 -18.44 -7.22
N GLU A 60 -1.73 -17.48 -8.14
CA GLU A 60 -2.11 -17.67 -9.54
C GLU A 60 -1.25 -18.74 -10.23
N LEU A 61 0.06 -18.73 -10.01
CA LEU A 61 0.96 -19.75 -10.51
C LEU A 61 0.63 -21.14 -9.94
N MET A 62 0.40 -21.25 -8.64
CA MET A 62 0.02 -22.53 -8.00
C MET A 62 -1.30 -23.08 -8.54
N LYS A 63 -2.29 -22.23 -8.83
CA LYS A 63 -3.54 -22.65 -9.47
C LYS A 63 -3.31 -23.25 -10.85
N ARG A 64 -2.49 -22.60 -11.69
CA ARG A 64 -2.15 -23.11 -13.03
C ARG A 64 -1.39 -24.43 -12.98
N MET A 65 -0.44 -24.57 -12.05
CA MET A 65 0.31 -25.83 -11.88
C MET A 65 -0.59 -26.99 -11.41
N ARG A 66 -1.60 -26.72 -10.58
CA ARG A 66 -2.57 -27.73 -10.12
C ARG A 66 -3.61 -28.11 -11.17
N GLY A 67 -3.87 -27.24 -12.14
CA GLY A 67 -4.79 -27.47 -13.26
C GLY A 67 -4.16 -28.17 -14.47
N GLY A 68 -2.86 -28.47 -14.44
CA GLY A 68 -2.16 -29.18 -15.53
C GLY A 68 -2.48 -30.68 -15.53
N ARG A 69 -3.51 -31.06 -16.29
CA ARG A 69 -3.65 -32.38 -16.91
C ARG A 69 -3.47 -32.21 -18.41
#